data_AF-A0A176T932-F1
#
_entry.id   AF-A0A176T932-F1
#
_cell.length_a   1.000
_cell.length_b   1.000
_cell.length_c   1.000
_cell.angle_alpha   90.00
_cell.angle_beta   90.00
_cell.angle_gamma   90.00
#
_symmetry.space_group_name_H-M   'P 1'
#
loop_
_entity.id
_entity.type
_entity.pdbx_description
1 polymer ?
#
loop_
_entity_poly.entity_id
_entity_poly.type
_entity_poly.pdbx_seq_one_letter_code
_entity_poly.pdbx_strand_id
1 'polypeptide(L)'
;MWNLYSKPNSLAIKIKYSNFKKLLTEKGLQDSGYSREILCSPISYIDFQKPYLEKVKNFDSVFTKDISFKHENEFRIIVKEKEREIPQIHYKENMHRKSIEKLHNEFWNYSGIEMSLIDFQTFEFEIVHHPKSQDWAKNNIKEIIRLSEIDFKINESILELK
;
A
#
# COMPACT_ATOMS: atom_id res chain seq x y z
N MET A 1 -9.32 -14.67 -3.33
CA MET A 1 -7.99 -14.13 -3.68
C MET A 1 -7.14 -15.10 -4.47
N TRP A 2 -6.74 -16.26 -3.93
CA TRP A 2 -5.83 -17.18 -4.62
C TRP A 2 -6.23 -17.51 -6.07
N ASN A 3 -7.47 -17.93 -6.30
CA ASN A 3 -7.96 -18.26 -7.64
C ASN A 3 -8.11 -17.05 -8.59
N LEU A 4 -8.24 -15.83 -8.05
CA LEU A 4 -8.52 -14.63 -8.85
C LEU A 4 -7.25 -13.85 -9.19
N TYR A 5 -6.26 -13.84 -8.31
CA TYR A 5 -5.12 -12.92 -8.37
C TYR A 5 -3.78 -13.59 -8.16
N SER A 6 -3.69 -14.92 -8.12
CA SER A 6 -2.44 -15.61 -7.80
C SER A 6 -2.22 -16.85 -8.65
N LYS A 7 -0.95 -17.12 -8.94
CA LYS A 7 -0.54 -18.34 -9.63
C LYS A 7 -0.21 -19.42 -8.61
N PRO A 8 -0.21 -20.70 -8.98
CA PRO A 8 0.09 -21.79 -8.06
C PRO A 8 1.38 -21.62 -7.25
N ASN A 9 2.44 -21.04 -7.82
CA ASN A 9 3.73 -20.82 -7.15
C ASN A 9 3.88 -19.41 -6.55
N SER A 10 2.77 -18.72 -6.30
CA SER A 10 2.74 -17.46 -5.54
C SER A 10 2.74 -17.72 -4.03
N LEU A 11 2.98 -16.66 -3.25
CA LEU A 11 2.83 -16.65 -1.81
C LEU A 11 1.96 -15.47 -1.38
N ALA A 12 1.46 -15.51 -0.16
CA ALA A 12 0.79 -14.42 0.50
C ALA A 12 1.58 -14.02 1.74
N ILE A 13 1.54 -12.73 2.04
CA ILE A 13 2.04 -12.18 3.29
C ILE A 13 0.81 -11.92 4.17
N LYS A 14 0.81 -12.51 5.36
CA LYS A 14 -0.26 -12.37 6.34
C LYS A 14 0.26 -11.59 7.54
N ILE A 15 -0.51 -10.61 7.96
CA ILE A 15 -0.25 -9.78 9.14
C ILE A 15 -1.55 -9.38 9.79
N LYS A 16 -1.53 -9.18 11.10
CA LYS A 16 -2.66 -8.57 11.81
C LYS A 16 -2.78 -7.10 11.40
N TYR A 17 -3.94 -6.71 10.90
CA TYR A 17 -4.20 -5.34 10.43
C TYR A 17 -3.82 -4.27 11.46
N SER A 18 -4.13 -4.47 12.76
CA SER A 18 -3.77 -3.52 13.82
C SER A 18 -2.27 -3.29 13.92
N ASN A 19 -1.47 -4.36 13.79
CA ASN A 19 -0.02 -4.30 13.93
C ASN A 19 0.56 -3.64 12.68
N PHE A 20 0.08 -4.03 11.50
CA PHE A 20 0.46 -3.41 10.23
C PHE A 20 0.18 -1.90 10.20
N LYS A 21 -1.04 -1.49 10.59
CA LYS A 21 -1.43 -0.08 10.68
C LYS A 21 -0.50 0.70 11.62
N LYS A 22 -0.25 0.16 12.82
CA LYS A 22 0.65 0.80 13.79
C LYS A 22 2.05 0.99 13.19
N LEU A 23 2.64 -0.09 12.65
CA LEU A 23 3.97 -0.07 12.07
C LEU A 23 4.09 0.90 10.90
N LEU A 24 3.14 0.88 9.96
CA LEU A 24 3.12 1.83 8.84
C LEU A 24 3.04 3.28 9.31
N THR A 25 2.20 3.57 10.30
CA THR A 25 2.00 4.95 10.77
C THR A 25 3.21 5.46 11.56
N GLU A 26 3.86 4.59 12.33
CA GLU A 26 5.02 4.95 13.16
C GLU A 26 6.36 4.93 12.39
N LYS A 27 6.48 4.04 11.39
CA LYS A 27 7.76 3.71 10.74
C LYS A 27 7.71 3.61 9.21
N GLY A 28 6.56 3.85 8.58
CA GLY A 28 6.39 3.66 7.13
C GLY A 28 6.78 4.86 6.28
N LEU A 29 6.62 6.08 6.78
CA LEU A 29 6.99 7.32 6.07
C LEU A 29 8.01 8.10 6.90
N GLN A 30 9.27 8.11 6.45
CA GLN A 30 10.27 9.04 6.95
C GLN A 30 10.11 10.37 6.19
N ASP A 31 9.21 11.25 6.63
CA ASP A 31 9.07 12.56 5.98
C ASP A 31 10.11 13.55 6.52
N SER A 32 10.89 14.15 5.62
CA SER A 32 11.94 15.12 5.93
C SER A 32 11.49 16.57 5.79
N GLY A 33 10.21 16.85 5.49
CA GLY A 33 9.77 18.25 5.43
C GLY A 33 8.35 18.53 4.91
N TYR A 34 7.56 17.52 4.56
CA TYR A 34 6.18 17.72 4.13
C TYR A 34 5.22 17.18 5.19
N SER A 35 4.14 17.91 5.46
CA SER A 35 3.09 17.46 6.38
C SER A 35 2.23 16.39 5.71
N ARG A 36 2.78 15.20 5.51
CA ARG A 36 2.09 14.04 4.97
C ARG A 36 1.62 13.12 6.08
N GLU A 37 0.50 12.45 5.85
CA GLU A 37 -0.02 11.43 6.75
C GLU A 37 -0.29 10.14 5.97
N ILE A 38 0.00 9.00 6.58
CA ILE A 38 -0.44 7.71 6.07
C ILE A 38 -1.83 7.43 6.63
N LEU A 39 -2.79 7.26 5.74
CA LEU A 39 -4.12 6.74 6.03
C LEU A 39 -4.18 5.29 5.60
N CYS A 40 -4.71 4.42 6.44
CA CYS A 40 -5.01 3.05 6.07
C CYS A 40 -6.35 2.61 6.66
N SER A 41 -7.14 1.95 5.82
CA SER A 41 -8.46 1.45 6.17
C SER A 41 -8.88 0.31 5.25
N PRO A 42 -9.65 -0.68 5.75
CA PRO A 42 -10.44 -1.55 4.89
C PRO A 42 -11.42 -0.73 4.05
N ILE A 43 -11.82 -1.28 2.91
CA ILE A 43 -12.80 -0.65 2.02
C ILE A 43 -14.22 -0.83 2.54
N SER A 44 -14.94 0.29 2.58
CA SER A 44 -16.38 0.32 2.82
C SER A 44 -17.11 0.12 1.50
N TYR A 45 -17.87 -0.96 1.43
CA TYR A 45 -18.65 -1.31 0.25
C TYR A 45 -20.08 -0.77 0.36
N ILE A 46 -20.49 0.06 -0.58
CA ILE A 46 -21.78 0.76 -0.59
C ILE A 46 -22.57 0.35 -1.83
N ASP A 47 -23.87 0.10 -1.68
CA ASP A 47 -24.79 -0.06 -2.80
C ASP A 47 -25.18 1.33 -3.33
N PHE A 48 -24.55 1.76 -4.42
CA PHE A 48 -24.85 3.08 -5.02
C PHE A 48 -26.21 3.12 -5.72
N GLN A 49 -26.86 1.97 -5.95
CA GLN A 49 -28.20 1.90 -6.52
C GLN A 49 -29.29 2.08 -5.45
N LYS A 50 -28.93 1.89 -4.16
CA LYS A 50 -29.81 2.08 -3.00
C LYS A 50 -29.14 2.98 -1.96
N PRO A 51 -29.05 4.30 -2.21
CA PRO A 51 -28.40 5.21 -1.27
C PRO A 51 -29.21 5.30 0.02
N TYR A 52 -28.86 4.50 1.03
CA TYR A 52 -29.28 4.76 2.40
C TYR A 52 -28.57 6.04 2.87
N LEU A 53 -29.33 7.15 2.84
CA LEU A 53 -28.87 8.53 3.08
C LEU A 53 -28.19 8.77 4.44
N GLU A 54 -28.31 7.83 5.40
CA GLU A 54 -27.86 8.06 6.78
C GLU A 54 -26.45 7.53 7.11
N LYS A 55 -25.81 6.75 6.23
CA LYS A 55 -24.47 6.17 6.49
C LYS A 55 -23.30 6.90 5.84
N VAL A 56 -23.54 7.91 5.00
CA VAL A 56 -22.48 8.65 4.30
C VAL A 56 -22.09 9.90 5.10
N LYS A 57 -21.72 9.73 6.36
CA LYS A 57 -21.03 10.79 7.11
C LYS A 57 -19.55 10.44 7.20
N ASN A 58 -18.72 11.26 6.56
CA ASN A 58 -17.26 11.33 6.72
C ASN A 58 -16.45 10.09 6.30
N PHE A 59 -16.81 9.40 5.21
CA PHE A 59 -15.89 8.47 4.58
C PHE A 59 -15.07 9.19 3.53
N ASP A 60 -13.75 9.20 3.71
CA ASP A 60 -12.81 9.61 2.67
C ASP A 60 -13.08 8.72 1.44
N SER A 61 -13.46 9.34 0.31
CA SER A 61 -13.98 8.62 -0.87
C SER A 61 -13.02 7.55 -1.40
N VAL A 62 -11.72 7.76 -1.15
CA VAL A 62 -10.63 6.83 -1.42
C VAL A 62 -10.77 5.48 -0.71
N PHE A 63 -11.60 5.36 0.32
CA PHE A 63 -11.89 4.09 1.02
C PHE A 63 -13.29 3.53 0.74
N THR A 64 -13.96 4.04 -0.29
CA THR A 64 -15.30 3.60 -0.68
C THR A 64 -15.26 2.89 -2.03
N LYS A 65 -16.05 1.82 -2.19
CA LYS A 65 -16.22 1.10 -3.47
C LYS A 65 -17.65 0.57 -3.59
N ASP A 66 -18.11 0.31 -4.81
CA ASP A 66 -19.44 -0.25 -5.04
C ASP A 66 -19.54 -1.68 -4.48
N ILE A 67 -20.72 -2.04 -3.97
CA ILE A 67 -21.01 -3.34 -3.37
C ILE A 67 -20.75 -4.53 -4.33
N SER A 68 -20.81 -4.32 -5.65
CA SER A 68 -20.49 -5.35 -6.65
C SER A 68 -19.06 -5.88 -6.52
N PHE A 69 -18.15 -5.08 -5.96
CA PHE A 69 -16.74 -5.41 -5.76
C PHE A 69 -16.44 -6.00 -4.38
N LYS A 70 -17.46 -6.26 -3.54
CA LYS A 70 -17.27 -6.79 -2.17
C LYS A 70 -16.46 -8.08 -2.11
N HIS A 71 -16.50 -8.88 -3.17
CA HIS A 71 -15.76 -10.15 -3.28
C HIS A 71 -14.23 -9.98 -3.27
N GLU A 72 -13.72 -8.78 -3.56
CA GLU A 72 -12.28 -8.48 -3.55
C GLU A 72 -11.73 -8.32 -2.13
N ASN A 73 -12.57 -7.89 -1.18
CA ASN A 73 -12.22 -7.70 0.23
C ASN A 73 -10.92 -6.88 0.42
N GLU A 74 -10.90 -5.69 -0.17
CA GLU A 74 -9.74 -4.81 -0.25
C GLU A 74 -9.47 -4.05 1.06
N PHE A 75 -8.20 -3.72 1.27
CA PHE A 75 -7.77 -2.62 2.14
C PHE A 75 -6.91 -1.66 1.32
N ARG A 76 -6.87 -0.39 1.71
CA ARG A 76 -6.03 0.62 1.04
C ARG A 76 -5.08 1.28 2.03
N ILE A 77 -3.94 1.68 1.50
CA ILE A 77 -2.96 2.57 2.13
C ILE A 77 -2.89 3.80 1.22
N ILE A 78 -3.06 4.97 1.80
CA ILE A 78 -3.05 6.26 1.11
C ILE A 78 -2.03 7.13 1.82
N VAL A 79 -1.13 7.75 1.07
CA VAL A 79 -0.32 8.86 1.58
C VAL A 79 -1.04 10.13 1.19
N LYS A 80 -1.47 10.90 2.19
CA LYS A 80 -2.17 12.16 2.00
C LYS A 80 -1.23 13.30 2.36
N GLU A 81 -1.00 14.19 1.40
CA GLU A 81 -0.31 15.44 1.65
C GLU A 81 -1.33 16.49 2.08
N LYS A 82 -1.02 17.28 3.12
CA LYS A 82 -1.83 18.47 3.40
C LYS A 82 -1.75 19.41 2.21
N GLU A 83 -2.85 20.10 1.95
CA GLU A 83 -2.89 21.14 0.93
C GLU A 83 -1.75 22.13 1.14
N ARG A 84 -1.03 22.42 0.05
CA ARG A 84 0.08 23.37 0.03
C ARG A 84 -0.06 24.26 -1.19
N GLU A 85 0.29 25.53 -1.03
CA GLU A 85 0.37 26.46 -2.13
C GLU A 85 1.67 26.22 -2.92
N ILE A 86 1.54 26.06 -4.23
CA ILE A 86 2.69 26.04 -5.14
C ILE A 86 2.99 27.50 -5.51
N PRO A 87 4.19 28.03 -5.20
CA PRO A 87 4.50 29.42 -5.49
C PRO A 87 4.51 29.68 -7.00
N GLN A 88 4.19 30.92 -7.39
CA GLN A 88 4.22 31.31 -8.80
C GLN A 88 5.64 31.25 -9.37
N ILE A 89 5.76 30.95 -10.66
CA ILE A 89 7.04 30.93 -11.37
C ILE A 89 7.52 32.37 -11.61
N HIS A 90 8.66 32.74 -11.03
CA HIS A 90 9.32 34.02 -11.32
C HIS A 90 10.38 33.86 -12.41
N TYR A 91 10.10 34.40 -13.60
CA TYR A 91 11.04 34.36 -14.71
C TYR A 91 12.17 35.36 -14.53
N LYS A 92 13.41 34.94 -14.81
CA LYS A 92 14.60 35.80 -14.79
C LYS A 92 15.07 36.09 -16.21
N GLU A 93 15.42 37.33 -16.52
CA GLU A 93 15.83 37.77 -17.86
C GLU A 93 17.03 36.99 -18.42
N ASN A 94 17.94 36.55 -17.54
CA ASN A 94 19.19 35.88 -17.91
C ASN A 94 19.07 34.35 -17.96
N MET A 95 17.87 33.78 -17.89
CA MET A 95 17.68 32.33 -17.87
C MET A 95 16.56 31.90 -18.82
N HIS A 96 16.82 30.84 -19.58
CA HIS A 96 15.85 30.31 -20.52
C HIS A 96 14.59 29.80 -19.80
N ARG A 97 13.39 30.20 -20.28
CA ARG A 97 12.10 29.91 -19.64
C ARG A 97 11.90 28.43 -19.31
N LYS A 98 12.19 27.52 -20.26
CA LYS A 98 12.06 26.07 -20.05
C LYS A 98 12.94 25.54 -18.91
N SER A 99 14.09 26.16 -18.67
CA SER A 99 14.99 25.75 -17.58
C SER A 99 14.42 26.17 -16.22
N ILE A 100 13.79 27.35 -16.16
CA ILE A 100 13.11 27.85 -14.95
C ILE A 100 11.90 26.98 -14.64
N GLU A 101 11.07 26.68 -15.64
CA GLU A 101 9.91 25.79 -15.50
C GLU A 101 10.32 24.38 -15.06
N LYS A 102 11.40 23.85 -15.62
CA LYS A 102 11.94 22.54 -15.24
C LYS A 102 12.37 22.52 -13.76
N LEU A 103 13.17 23.48 -13.33
CA LEU A 103 13.61 23.59 -11.94
C LEU A 103 12.43 23.77 -10.99
N HIS A 104 11.49 24.66 -11.32
CA HIS A 104 10.30 24.88 -10.50
C HIS A 104 9.47 23.58 -10.35
N ASN A 105 9.26 22.85 -11.45
CA ASN A 105 8.61 21.55 -11.39
C ASN A 105 9.41 20.53 -10.58
N GLU A 106 10.74 20.47 -10.70
CA GLU A 106 11.57 19.55 -9.89
C GLU A 106 11.47 19.85 -8.38
N PHE A 107 11.35 21.12 -7.98
CA PHE A 107 11.21 21.51 -6.58
C PHE A 107 9.79 21.31 -6.05
N TRP A 108 8.77 21.60 -6.85
CA TRP A 108 7.38 21.70 -6.38
C TRP A 108 6.48 20.56 -6.85
N ASN A 109 6.81 19.84 -7.91
CA ASN A 109 6.12 18.64 -8.39
C ASN A 109 7.05 17.44 -8.22
N TYR A 110 6.99 16.78 -7.07
CA TYR A 110 7.76 15.56 -6.86
C TYR A 110 7.22 14.42 -7.76
N SER A 111 8.13 13.65 -8.33
CA SER A 111 7.82 12.57 -9.29
C SER A 111 7.18 11.34 -8.63
N GLY A 112 7.18 11.26 -7.31
CA GLY A 112 6.61 10.17 -6.53
C GLY A 112 6.87 10.31 -5.05
N ILE A 113 6.20 9.48 -4.25
CA ILE A 113 6.42 9.36 -2.81
C ILE A 113 7.05 7.99 -2.56
N GLU A 114 8.22 7.98 -1.95
CA GLU A 114 8.86 6.74 -1.47
C GLU A 114 8.35 6.42 -0.07
N MET A 115 7.93 5.17 0.14
CA MET A 115 7.52 4.64 1.43
C MET A 115 8.45 3.48 1.77
N SER A 116 9.15 3.60 2.89
CA SER A 116 10.11 2.60 3.34
C SER A 116 9.61 1.97 4.63
N LEU A 117 9.44 0.64 4.62
CA LEU A 117 9.09 -0.11 5.82
C LEU A 117 10.34 -0.30 6.68
N ILE A 118 10.67 0.69 7.50
CA ILE A 118 11.82 0.61 8.39
C ILE A 118 11.64 -0.57 9.34
N ASP A 119 12.73 -1.30 9.62
CA ASP A 119 12.73 -2.48 10.47
C ASP A 119 11.79 -3.57 9.99
N PHE A 120 11.63 -3.75 8.68
CA PHE A 120 10.78 -4.78 8.07
C PHE A 120 10.96 -6.18 8.70
N GLN A 121 12.19 -6.53 9.08
CA GLN A 121 12.53 -7.78 9.77
C GLN A 121 11.86 -7.96 11.14
N THR A 122 11.43 -6.87 11.78
CA THR A 122 10.72 -6.90 13.07
C THR A 122 9.21 -7.09 12.93
N PHE A 123 8.70 -7.12 11.69
CA PHE A 123 7.28 -7.24 11.45
C PHE A 123 6.86 -8.69 11.68
N GLU A 124 5.74 -8.89 12.36
CA GLU A 124 5.18 -10.23 12.61
C GLU A 124 4.46 -10.78 11.37
N PHE A 125 5.17 -10.80 10.24
CA PHE A 125 4.66 -11.37 9.01
C PHE A 125 4.68 -12.90 9.07
N GLU A 126 3.61 -13.49 8.55
CA GLU A 126 3.55 -14.90 8.20
C GLU A 126 3.56 -15.02 6.67
N ILE A 127 4.42 -15.87 6.15
CA ILE A 127 4.39 -16.28 4.75
C ILE A 127 3.45 -17.46 4.64
N VAL A 128 2.49 -17.36 3.73
CA VAL A 128 1.52 -18.42 3.48
C VAL A 128 1.66 -18.88 2.03
N HIS A 129 2.03 -20.14 1.82
CA HIS A 129 2.12 -20.71 0.48
C HIS A 129 0.73 -20.85 -0.14
N HIS A 130 0.67 -20.64 -1.45
CA HIS A 130 -0.53 -20.92 -2.20
C HIS A 130 -0.87 -22.43 -2.09
N PRO A 131 -2.15 -22.83 -1.94
CA PRO A 131 -2.55 -24.24 -1.75
C PRO A 131 -2.03 -25.20 -2.84
N LYS A 132 -1.96 -24.71 -4.08
CA LYS A 132 -1.45 -25.44 -5.25
C LYS A 132 0.07 -25.24 -5.51
N SER A 133 0.83 -24.68 -4.56
CA SER A 133 2.28 -24.48 -4.72
C SER A 133 3.02 -25.80 -4.82
N GLN A 134 3.95 -25.86 -5.77
CA GLN A 134 4.84 -27.01 -5.96
C GLN A 134 5.98 -26.99 -4.94
N ASP A 135 6.49 -28.16 -4.57
CA ASP A 135 7.51 -28.30 -3.52
C ASP A 135 8.79 -27.52 -3.80
N TRP A 136 9.23 -27.48 -5.06
CA TRP A 136 10.42 -26.70 -5.44
C TRP A 136 10.23 -25.20 -5.16
N ALA A 137 9.03 -24.66 -5.38
CA ALA A 137 8.74 -23.25 -5.15
C ALA A 137 8.71 -22.94 -3.65
N LYS A 138 8.12 -23.85 -2.87
CA LYS A 138 8.10 -23.77 -1.40
C LYS A 138 9.52 -23.79 -0.83
N ASN A 139 10.36 -24.71 -1.32
CA ASN A 139 11.76 -24.83 -0.90
C ASN A 139 12.57 -23.58 -1.25
N ASN A 140 12.40 -23.03 -2.45
CA ASN A 140 13.07 -21.79 -2.84
C ASN A 140 12.68 -20.62 -1.92
N ILE A 141 11.39 -20.46 -1.60
CA ILE A 141 10.93 -19.39 -0.71
C ILE A 141 11.51 -19.58 0.70
N LYS A 142 11.50 -20.80 1.24
CA LYS A 142 12.13 -21.11 2.54
C LYS A 142 13.61 -20.73 2.55
N GLU A 143 14.32 -21.05 1.48
CA GLU A 143 15.74 -20.71 1.35
C GLU A 143 15.97 -19.20 1.26
N ILE A 144 15.15 -18.47 0.50
CA ILE A 144 15.23 -17.00 0.42
C ILE A 144 15.02 -16.37 1.80
N ILE A 145 14.02 -16.82 2.56
CA ILE A 145 13.73 -16.28 3.89
C ILE A 145 14.89 -16.58 4.85
N ARG A 146 15.43 -17.82 4.80
CA ARG A 146 16.60 -18.23 5.57
C ARG A 146 17.83 -17.36 5.27
N LEU A 147 18.11 -17.10 3.99
CA LEU A 147 19.23 -16.27 3.54
C LEU A 147 19.04 -14.78 3.87
N SER A 148 17.79 -14.33 4.03
CA SER A 148 17.48 -12.96 4.41
C SER A 148 17.67 -12.71 5.91
N GLU A 149 17.97 -13.75 6.70
CA GLU A 149 18.09 -13.69 8.17
C GLU A 149 16.82 -13.13 8.85
N ILE A 150 15.65 -13.39 8.25
CA ILE A 150 14.35 -12.95 8.75
C ILE A 150 13.61 -14.15 9.36
N ASP A 151 13.14 -14.00 10.60
CA ASP A 151 12.40 -15.05 11.32
C ASP A 151 10.88 -15.00 11.03
N PHE A 152 10.50 -15.03 9.76
CA PHE A 152 9.09 -15.10 9.37
C PHE A 152 8.56 -16.52 9.50
N LYS A 153 7.36 -16.65 10.06
CA LYS A 153 6.65 -17.93 10.12
C LYS A 153 6.20 -18.32 8.72
N ILE A 154 6.49 -19.54 8.30
CA ILE A 154 6.08 -20.06 6.99
C ILE A 154 5.01 -21.13 7.21
N ASN A 155 3.86 -20.95 6.57
CA ASN A 155 2.71 -21.83 6.70
C ASN A 155 2.17 -22.25 5.32
N GLU A 156 1.49 -23.38 5.29
CA GLU A 156 0.65 -23.76 4.15
C GLU A 156 -0.71 -23.08 4.27
N SER A 157 -1.30 -22.70 3.15
CA SER A 157 -2.69 -22.22 3.16
C SER A 157 -3.63 -23.39 3.43
N ILE A 158 -4.51 -23.22 4.43
CA ILE A 158 -5.57 -24.18 4.78
C ILE A 158 -6.74 -24.21 3.78
N LEU A 159 -6.67 -23.40 2.72
CA LEU A 159 -7.76 -23.27 1.76
C LEU A 159 -7.66 -24.38 0.71
N GLU A 160 -8.73 -25.15 0.56
CA GLU A 160 -8.87 -26.06 -0.56
C GLU A 160 -9.42 -25.29 -1.77
N LEU A 161 -8.58 -25.14 -2.80
CA LEU A 161 -8.99 -24.49 -4.04
C LEU A 161 -9.66 -25.52 -4.95
N LYS A 162 -10.97 -25.37 -5.10
CA LYS A 162 -11.76 -26.07 -6.12
C LYS A 162 -11.17 -25.86 -7.52
#